data_AF-A0A847ZWL8-F1
#
_entry.id   AF-A0A847ZWL8-F1
#
_cell.length_a   1.000
_cell.length_b   1.000
_cell.length_c   1.000
_cell.angle_alpha   90.00
_cell.angle_beta   90.00
_cell.angle_gamma   90.00
#
_symmetry.space_group_name_H-M   'P 1'
#
loop_
_entity.id
_entity.type
_entity.pdbx_description
1 polymer ?
#
loop_
_entity_poly.entity_id
_entity_poly.type
_entity_poly.pdbx_seq_one_letter_code
_entity_poly.pdbx_strand_id
1 'polypeptide(L)'
;MMYGSEILFWSVPPANTTAQELALTWMAYSLCSAVFVGLLARFRVSDWRGLFLCGSIFGWLVEGVIVGEMYQEFPYQLIWTPLAWHALITALGMFWL
;
A
#
# COMPACT_ATOMS: atom_id res chain seq x y z
N MET A 1 -13.23 -9.40 7.64
CA MET A 1 -12.83 -8.14 7.00
C MET A 1 -11.37 -7.94 7.36
N MET A 2 -10.44 -7.90 6.39
CA MET A 2 -9.05 -7.57 6.68
C MET A 2 -8.96 -6.05 6.78
N TYR A 3 -8.59 -5.54 7.95
CA TYR A 3 -8.42 -4.09 8.19
C TYR A 3 -7.09 -3.55 7.61
N GLY A 4 -6.26 -4.37 6.95
CA GLY A 4 -5.01 -3.90 6.32
C GLY A 4 -4.10 -3.09 7.26
N SER A 5 -3.49 -2.01 6.75
CA SER A 5 -2.66 -1.10 7.54
C SER A 5 -3.45 -0.31 8.58
N GLU A 6 -4.78 -0.28 8.50
CA GLU A 6 -5.63 0.48 9.42
C GLU A 6 -5.50 -0.03 10.86
N ILE A 7 -5.22 -1.34 11.05
CA ILE A 7 -4.89 -1.93 12.37
C ILE A 7 -3.72 -1.20 13.05
N LEU A 8 -2.75 -0.71 12.27
CA LEU A 8 -1.57 -0.01 12.78
C LEU A 8 -1.71 1.51 12.69
N PHE A 9 -2.58 2.01 11.81
CA PHE A 9 -2.76 3.44 11.56
C PHE A 9 -3.55 4.13 12.68
N TRP A 10 -4.53 3.45 13.28
CA TRP A 10 -5.46 4.05 14.25
C TRP A 10 -4.94 4.15 15.69
N SER A 11 -3.63 4.03 15.93
CA SER A 11 -2.97 4.10 17.25
C SER A 11 -3.38 3.03 18.28
N VAL A 12 -4.51 2.33 18.09
CA VAL A 12 -4.93 1.15 18.84
C VAL A 12 -5.58 0.15 17.88
N PRO A 13 -5.12 -1.12 17.85
CA PRO A 13 -5.79 -2.17 17.07
C PRO A 13 -7.26 -2.30 17.45
N PRO A 14 -8.18 -2.56 16.50
CA PRO A 14 -9.57 -2.86 16.81
C PRO A 14 -9.68 -3.93 17.89
N ALA A 15 -10.66 -3.78 18.79
CA ALA A 15 -10.93 -4.77 19.82
C ALA A 15 -11.09 -6.16 19.18
N ASN A 16 -10.38 -7.16 19.74
CA ASN A 16 -10.28 -8.54 19.25
C ASN A 16 -9.31 -8.81 18.08
N THR A 17 -8.41 -7.86 17.74
CA THR A 17 -7.32 -8.15 16.80
C THR A 17 -6.43 -9.27 17.34
N THR A 18 -6.26 -10.34 16.58
CA THR A 18 -5.45 -11.50 16.95
C THR A 18 -4.01 -11.38 16.44
N ALA A 19 -3.06 -12.08 17.08
CA ALA A 19 -1.68 -12.13 16.61
C ALA A 19 -1.56 -12.74 15.20
N GLN A 20 -2.46 -13.65 14.84
CA GLN A 20 -2.52 -14.25 13.51
C GLN A 20 -2.92 -13.21 12.44
N GLU A 21 -3.92 -12.38 12.71
CA GLU A 21 -4.33 -11.32 11.78
C GLU A 21 -3.21 -10.28 11.58
N LEU A 22 -2.48 -9.94 12.65
CA LEU A 22 -1.29 -9.09 12.55
C LEU A 22 -0.20 -9.72 11.69
N ALA A 23 0.11 -11.00 11.90
CA ALA A 23 1.11 -11.71 11.13
C ALA A 23 0.73 -11.78 9.64
N LEU A 24 -0.54 -12.09 9.33
CA LEU A 24 -1.05 -12.13 7.96
C LEU A 24 -1.00 -10.74 7.30
N THR A 25 -1.39 -9.70 8.02
CA THR A 25 -1.32 -8.31 7.55
C THR A 25 0.13 -7.92 7.24
N TRP A 26 1.05 -8.20 8.17
CA TRP A 26 2.47 -7.92 7.99
C TRP A 26 3.05 -8.68 6.78
N MET A 27 2.71 -9.96 6.61
CA MET A 27 3.15 -10.75 5.47
C MET A 27 2.60 -10.21 4.14
N ALA A 28 1.31 -9.86 4.08
CA ALA A 28 0.68 -9.30 2.89
C ALA A 28 1.32 -7.96 2.47
N TYR A 29 1.57 -7.07 3.42
CA TYR A 29 2.22 -5.78 3.16
C TYR A 29 3.70 -5.95 2.80
N SER A 30 4.40 -6.88 3.46
CA SER A 30 5.80 -7.20 3.13
C SER A 30 5.92 -7.72 1.69
N LEU A 31 4.97 -8.54 1.24
CA LEU A 31 4.93 -9.01 -0.15
C LEU A 31 4.70 -7.86 -1.14
N CYS A 32 3.74 -6.96 -0.88
CA CYS A 32 3.50 -5.79 -1.72
C CYS A 32 4.75 -4.88 -1.78
N SER A 33 5.40 -4.66 -0.65
CA SER A 33 6.66 -3.88 -0.57
C SER A 33 7.80 -4.55 -1.32
N ALA A 34 7.93 -5.87 -1.25
CA ALA A 34 8.94 -6.62 -2.00
C ALA A 34 8.72 -6.48 -3.52
N VAL A 35 7.46 -6.51 -3.99
CA VAL A 35 7.12 -6.23 -5.39
C VAL A 35 7.53 -4.82 -5.78
N PHE A 36 7.20 -3.81 -4.96
CA PHE A 36 7.61 -2.43 -5.20
C PHE A 36 9.13 -2.26 -5.32
N VAL A 37 9.90 -2.74 -4.34
CA VAL A 37 11.37 -2.68 -4.36
C VAL A 37 11.93 -3.45 -5.56
N GLY A 38 11.35 -4.61 -5.88
CA GLY A 38 11.70 -5.41 -7.05
C GLY A 38 11.51 -4.63 -8.36
N LEU A 39 10.41 -3.88 -8.50
CA LEU A 39 10.16 -3.01 -9.67
C LEU A 39 11.21 -1.89 -9.75
N LEU A 40 11.47 -1.19 -8.64
CA LEU A 40 12.49 -0.13 -8.61
C LEU A 40 13.87 -0.65 -9.03
N ALA A 41 14.29 -1.79 -8.48
CA ALA A 41 15.57 -2.41 -8.78
C ALA A 41 15.63 -2.90 -10.25
N ARG A 42 14.56 -3.56 -10.72
CA ARG A 42 14.49 -4.15 -12.07
C ARG A 42 14.52 -3.09 -13.17
N PHE A 43 13.87 -1.96 -12.95
CA PHE A 43 13.78 -0.86 -13.91
C PHE A 43 14.79 0.25 -13.65
N ARG A 44 15.63 0.12 -12.60
CA ARG A 44 16.65 1.11 -12.20
C ARG A 44 16.06 2.51 -12.09
N VAL A 45 14.89 2.60 -11.45
CA VAL A 45 14.17 3.85 -11.26
C VAL A 45 15.03 4.82 -10.44
N SER A 46 15.27 6.01 -10.99
CA SER A 46 16.10 7.06 -10.35
C SER A 46 15.43 8.42 -10.30
N ASP A 47 14.19 8.53 -10.77
CA ASP A 47 13.42 9.77 -10.82
C ASP A 47 12.05 9.61 -10.16
N TRP A 48 11.46 10.75 -9.79
CA TRP A 48 10.18 10.81 -9.08
C TRP A 48 9.00 10.25 -9.90
N ARG A 49 9.07 10.28 -11.25
CA ARG A 49 7.97 9.78 -12.09
C ARG A 49 7.97 8.25 -12.07
N GLY A 50 9.14 7.64 -12.18
CA GLY A 50 9.29 6.19 -12.05
C GLY A 50 8.89 5.71 -10.65
N LEU A 51 9.22 6.47 -9.60
CA LEU A 51 8.81 6.17 -8.23
C LEU A 51 7.30 6.23 -8.07
N PHE A 52 6.66 7.27 -8.61
CA PHE A 52 5.21 7.40 -8.59
C PHE A 52 4.53 6.25 -9.35
N LEU A 53 5.05 5.85 -10.51
CA LEU A 53 4.49 4.72 -11.27
C LEU A 53 4.61 3.40 -10.51
N CYS A 54 5.78 3.10 -9.94
CA CYS A 54 5.97 1.89 -9.13
C CYS A 54 5.12 1.95 -7.85
N GLY A 55 5.00 3.13 -7.24
CA GLY A 55 4.16 3.38 -6.07
C GLY A 55 2.67 3.23 -6.37
N SER A 56 2.24 3.53 -7.60
CA SER A 56 0.85 3.31 -8.04
C SER A 56 0.52 1.82 -8.10
N ILE A 57 1.47 1.00 -8.59
CA ILE A 57 1.32 -0.47 -8.58
C ILE A 57 1.22 -0.99 -7.14
N PHE A 58 2.06 -0.48 -6.24
CA PHE A 58 1.97 -0.80 -4.81
C PHE A 58 0.60 -0.42 -4.22
N GLY A 59 0.13 0.80 -4.48
CA GLY A 59 -1.18 1.27 -4.02
C GLY A 59 -2.33 0.41 -4.53
N TRP A 60 -2.33 0.04 -5.82
CA TRP A 60 -3.38 -0.81 -6.37
C TRP A 60 -3.36 -2.23 -5.81
N LEU A 61 -2.18 -2.78 -5.49
CA LEU A 61 -2.09 -4.06 -4.80
C LEU A 61 -2.70 -3.99 -3.40
N VAL A 62 -2.34 -2.97 -2.62
CA VAL A 62 -2.86 -2.80 -1.26
C VAL A 62 -4.38 -2.59 -1.28
N GLU A 63 -4.85 -1.60 -2.03
CA GLU A 63 -6.24 -1.15 -1.99
C GLU A 63 -7.18 -2.03 -2.82
N GLY A 64 -6.67 -2.63 -3.89
CA GLY A 64 -7.45 -3.46 -4.82
C GLY A 64 -7.36 -4.96 -4.59
N VAL A 65 -6.36 -5.45 -3.84
CA VAL A 65 -6.20 -6.90 -3.56
C VAL A 65 -6.31 -7.19 -2.07
N ILE A 66 -5.66 -6.39 -1.21
CA ILE A 66 -5.60 -6.69 0.23
C ILE A 66 -6.80 -6.11 0.98
N VAL A 67 -7.07 -4.81 0.82
CA VAL A 67 -8.10 -4.09 1.60
C VAL A 67 -9.46 -4.10 0.89
N GLY A 68 -9.48 -3.91 -0.44
CA GLY A 68 -10.70 -3.88 -1.24
C GLY A 68 -11.42 -2.52 -1.29
N GLU A 69 -10.88 -1.50 -0.62
CA GLU A 69 -11.40 -0.12 -0.62
C GLU A 69 -11.51 0.49 -2.02
N MET A 70 -10.65 0.06 -2.96
CA MET A 70 -10.70 0.51 -4.35
C MET A 70 -12.08 0.29 -5.01
N TYR A 71 -12.84 -0.69 -4.53
CA TYR A 71 -14.14 -1.06 -5.11
C TYR A 71 -15.35 -0.45 -4.39
N GLN A 72 -15.16 0.20 -3.24
CA GLN A 72 -16.27 0.76 -2.46
C GLN A 72 -16.94 1.94 -3.17
N GLU A 73 -16.13 2.79 -3.82
CA GLU A 73 -16.59 3.99 -4.55
C GLU A 73 -15.91 4.07 -5.92
N PHE A 74 -16.15 3.05 -6.75
CA PHE A 74 -15.60 2.98 -8.10
C PHE A 74 -16.31 3.97 -9.05
N PRO A 75 -15.60 4.71 -9.93
CA PRO A 75 -14.16 4.67 -10.19
C PRO A 75 -13.34 5.69 -9.39
N TYR A 76 -13.94 6.43 -8.46
CA TYR A 76 -13.24 7.47 -7.71
C TYR A 76 -12.05 6.90 -6.92
N GLN A 77 -12.26 5.75 -6.26
CA GLN A 77 -11.23 5.08 -5.47
C GLN A 77 -10.14 4.39 -6.30
N LEU A 78 -10.22 4.34 -7.63
CA LEU A 78 -9.07 3.96 -8.46
C LEU A 78 -7.93 4.96 -8.35
N ILE A 79 -8.26 6.23 -8.09
CA ILE A 79 -7.32 7.35 -8.06
C ILE A 79 -7.01 7.74 -6.62
N TRP A 80 -8.03 7.81 -5.75
CA TRP A 80 -7.86 8.41 -4.44
C TRP A 80 -6.95 7.59 -3.50
N THR A 81 -7.37 6.39 -3.06
CA THR A 81 -6.53 5.60 -2.14
C THR A 81 -5.21 5.10 -2.74
N PRO A 82 -5.14 4.60 -3.99
CA PRO A 82 -3.90 4.03 -4.52
C PRO A 82 -2.88 5.08 -4.95
N LEU A 83 -3.30 6.15 -5.63
CA LEU A 83 -2.39 7.15 -6.20
C LEU A 83 -2.16 8.32 -5.23
N ALA A 84 -3.24 8.97 -4.78
CA ALA A 84 -3.12 10.16 -3.94
C ALA A 84 -2.56 9.83 -2.54
N TRP A 85 -2.83 8.63 -2.03
CA TRP A 85 -2.28 8.15 -0.77
C TRP A 85 -1.00 7.35 -0.96
N HIS A 86 -1.07 6.10 -1.44
CA HIS A 86 0.08 5.20 -1.39
C HIS A 86 1.21 5.59 -2.36
N ALA A 87 0.90 5.96 -3.61
CA ALA A 87 1.94 6.36 -4.56
C ALA A 87 2.61 7.70 -4.18
N LEU A 88 1.84 8.65 -3.65
CA LEU A 88 2.32 9.98 -3.29
C LEU A 88 2.94 10.04 -1.89
N ILE A 89 2.24 9.56 -0.86
CA ILE A 89 2.72 9.68 0.52
C ILE A 89 3.72 8.58 0.85
N THR A 90 3.41 7.32 0.53
CA THR A 90 4.29 6.19 0.90
C THR A 90 5.51 6.13 -0.01
N ALA A 91 5.37 6.19 -1.33
CA ALA A 91 6.50 6.04 -2.24
C ALA A 91 7.33 7.32 -2.42
N LEU A 92 6.71 8.48 -2.71
CA LEU A 92 7.46 9.74 -2.86
C LEU A 92 7.89 10.33 -1.52
N GLY A 93 7.10 10.19 -0.45
CA GLY A 93 7.49 10.64 0.88
C GLY A 93 8.73 9.93 1.43
N MET A 94 8.92 8.64 1.09
CA MET A 94 10.13 7.89 1.46
C MET A 94 11.37 8.21 0.61
N PHE A 95 11.22 8.83 -0.56
CA PHE A 95 12.37 9.17 -1.41
C PHE A 95 13.30 10.23 -0.80
N TRP A 96 12.77 11.05 0.12
CA TRP A 96 13.49 12.18 0.72
C TRP A 96 13.94 11.93 2.17
N LEU A 97 13.74 10.72 2.71
CA LEU A 97 14.21 10.27 4.03
C LEU A 97 15.43 9.37 3.88
#